data_AF-A0A0L8CLI2-F1
#
_entry.id   AF-A0A0L8CLI2-F1
#
_cell.length_a   1.000
_cell.length_b   1.000
_cell.length_c   1.000
_cell.angle_alpha   90.00
_cell.angle_beta   90.00
_cell.angle_gamma   90.00
#
_symmetry.space_group_name_H-M   'P 1'
#
loop_
_entity.id
_entity.type
_entity.pdbx_description
1 polymer ?
#
loop_
_entity_poly.entity_id
_entity_poly.type
_entity_poly.pdbx_seq_one_letter_code
_entity_poly.pdbx_strand_id
1 'polypeptide(L)'
;MKSSLSIRSYTKRMSRHTHSDYHQLVLPLQGNIHIDMDSYVGKVAVGDCIVIPKSCAHGFNAEESSRFIVADMTTLPTHLMDNSVAVFSISPPLLSFIQFVEKQLEYQVNDEIENSMVATFYLLLEQQKRSRSVDLRIRDVQVVIAEQLDQPLTIASLANAACLSPTQFKKLFKEQLKVSVHKYITLQRMEKAKALLTHTDLPVQLIAERVGYSDLSAFSRRFSMHFGMSPREFSR
;
A
#
# COMPACT_ATOMS: atom_id res chain seq x y z
N MET A 1 -4.02 -23.88 19.13
CA MET A 1 -3.28 -23.53 17.90
C MET A 1 -2.32 -22.39 18.22
N LYS A 2 -1.14 -22.31 17.62
CA LYS A 2 -0.18 -21.22 17.83
C LYS A 2 -0.36 -20.18 16.72
N SER A 3 -0.17 -18.90 17.03
CA SER A 3 -0.18 -17.86 15.99
C SER A 3 1.00 -18.05 15.04
N SER A 4 0.79 -17.84 13.74
CA SER A 4 1.78 -18.12 12.70
C SER A 4 1.69 -17.16 11.53
N LEU A 5 2.80 -16.99 10.81
CA LEU A 5 2.90 -16.24 9.56
C LEU A 5 3.28 -17.20 8.43
N SER A 6 2.57 -17.13 7.31
CA SER A 6 2.84 -18.01 6.15
C SER A 6 2.74 -17.23 4.84
N ILE A 7 3.50 -17.66 3.82
CA ILE A 7 3.30 -17.22 2.45
C ILE A 7 2.25 -18.12 1.81
N ARG A 8 1.25 -17.53 1.16
CA ARG A 8 0.30 -18.28 0.33
C ARG A 8 0.23 -17.70 -1.08
N SER A 9 0.04 -18.61 -2.04
CA SER A 9 -0.41 -18.31 -3.39
C SER A 9 -1.74 -19.03 -3.57
N TYR A 10 -2.74 -18.31 -4.08
CA TYR A 10 -4.10 -18.83 -4.21
C TYR A 10 -4.43 -19.15 -5.68
N THR A 11 -5.41 -20.03 -5.87
CA THR A 11 -5.88 -20.40 -7.21
C THR A 11 -7.03 -19.49 -7.65
N LYS A 12 -7.30 -19.44 -8.96
CA LYS A 12 -8.39 -18.62 -9.54
C LYS A 12 -9.80 -19.02 -9.09
N ARG A 13 -9.98 -20.23 -8.56
CA ARG A 13 -11.29 -20.75 -8.16
C ARG A 13 -11.67 -20.24 -6.77
N MET A 14 -12.89 -19.68 -6.68
CA MET A 14 -13.49 -19.26 -5.42
C MET A 14 -13.52 -20.42 -4.43
N SER A 15 -12.78 -20.28 -3.33
CA SER A 15 -12.74 -21.26 -2.25
C SER A 15 -13.43 -20.67 -1.04
N ARG A 16 -14.34 -21.44 -0.41
CA ARG A 16 -15.08 -21.01 0.78
C ARG A 16 -14.75 -21.90 1.96
N HIS A 17 -14.47 -21.29 3.11
CA HIS A 17 -14.22 -22.02 4.34
C HIS A 17 -14.43 -21.14 5.58
N THR A 18 -14.30 -21.78 6.75
CA THR A 18 -14.43 -21.15 8.07
C THR A 18 -13.31 -21.69 8.96
N HIS A 19 -12.82 -20.86 9.89
CA HIS A 19 -11.81 -21.25 10.88
C HIS A 19 -12.34 -20.97 12.28
N SER A 20 -12.45 -21.97 13.16
CA SER A 20 -13.00 -21.80 14.51
C SER A 20 -12.01 -21.23 15.53
N ASP A 21 -10.71 -21.46 15.31
CA ASP A 21 -9.73 -21.37 16.40
C ASP A 21 -8.83 -20.13 16.32
N TYR A 22 -8.88 -19.39 15.22
CA TYR A 22 -8.02 -18.24 14.95
C TYR A 22 -8.68 -17.21 14.05
N HIS A 23 -8.27 -15.96 14.21
CA HIS A 23 -8.52 -14.88 13.27
C HIS A 23 -7.47 -14.95 12.15
N GLN A 24 -7.88 -14.73 10.92
CA GLN A 24 -6.95 -14.70 9.79
C GLN A 24 -6.79 -13.27 9.31
N LEU A 25 -5.55 -12.81 9.14
CA LEU A 25 -5.26 -11.59 8.40
C LEU A 25 -4.62 -11.95 7.07
N VAL A 26 -5.08 -11.29 6.00
CA VAL A 26 -4.50 -11.46 4.66
C VAL A 26 -3.94 -10.13 4.19
N LEU A 27 -2.65 -10.14 3.88
CA LEU A 27 -1.88 -8.98 3.45
C LEU A 27 -1.28 -9.25 2.07
N PRO A 28 -1.83 -8.67 0.99
CA PRO A 28 -1.28 -8.81 -0.34
C PRO A 28 0.11 -8.17 -0.44
N LEU A 29 1.06 -8.94 -0.99
CA LEU A 29 2.41 -8.49 -1.35
C LEU A 29 2.54 -8.24 -2.85
N GLN A 30 1.82 -9.03 -3.65
CA GLN A 30 1.73 -8.89 -5.09
C GLN A 30 0.30 -9.21 -5.54
N GLY A 31 -0.26 -8.37 -6.43
CA GLY A 31 -1.61 -8.55 -6.94
C GLY A 31 -2.70 -8.12 -5.95
N ASN A 32 -3.84 -8.80 -6.01
CA ASN A 32 -4.99 -8.54 -5.14
C ASN A 32 -5.75 -9.84 -4.86
N ILE A 33 -6.55 -9.82 -3.81
CA ILE A 33 -7.48 -10.89 -3.46
C ILE A 33 -8.89 -10.33 -3.38
N HIS A 34 -9.85 -11.01 -3.98
CA HIS A 34 -11.25 -10.70 -3.77
C HIS A 34 -11.77 -11.56 -2.62
N ILE A 35 -12.45 -10.92 -1.67
CA ILE A 35 -13.03 -11.53 -0.47
C ILE A 35 -14.53 -11.31 -0.47
N ASP A 36 -15.25 -12.35 -0.09
CA ASP A 36 -16.70 -12.38 0.06
C ASP A 36 -17.06 -12.91 1.46
N MET A 37 -17.49 -12.03 2.35
CA MET A 37 -17.98 -12.35 3.68
C MET A 37 -19.09 -11.36 4.09
N ASP A 38 -19.89 -11.71 5.10
CA ASP A 38 -21.06 -10.91 5.50
C ASP A 38 -20.74 -9.44 5.80
N SER A 39 -19.55 -9.16 6.36
CA SER A 39 -19.11 -7.81 6.71
C SER A 39 -18.40 -7.06 5.58
N TYR A 40 -17.99 -7.75 4.51
CA TYR A 40 -17.21 -7.16 3.42
C TYR A 40 -17.24 -8.02 2.15
N VAL A 41 -17.58 -7.37 1.03
CA VAL A 41 -17.43 -7.93 -0.30
C VAL A 41 -16.61 -6.96 -1.14
N GLY A 42 -15.44 -7.38 -1.60
CA GLY A 42 -14.55 -6.47 -2.32
C GLY A 42 -13.16 -7.02 -2.57
N LYS A 43 -12.30 -6.18 -3.14
CA LYS A 43 -10.91 -6.49 -3.43
C LYS A 43 -10.00 -5.87 -2.37
N VAL A 44 -8.97 -6.62 -1.97
CA VAL A 44 -7.91 -6.19 -1.06
C VAL A 44 -6.61 -6.22 -1.84
N ALA A 45 -5.88 -5.10 -1.85
CA ALA A 45 -4.67 -4.93 -2.64
C ALA A 45 -3.45 -4.66 -1.77
N VAL A 46 -2.26 -4.60 -2.38
CA VAL A 46 -1.01 -4.30 -1.69
C VAL A 46 -1.12 -2.97 -0.94
N GLY A 47 -0.72 -2.99 0.34
CA GLY A 47 -0.87 -1.85 1.27
C GLY A 47 -2.18 -1.84 2.06
N ASP A 48 -3.02 -2.87 1.90
CA ASP A 48 -4.16 -3.13 2.77
C ASP A 48 -4.00 -4.45 3.52
N CYS A 49 -4.74 -4.56 4.62
CA CYS A 49 -4.93 -5.78 5.36
C CYS A 49 -6.43 -6.01 5.55
N ILE A 50 -6.88 -7.24 5.30
CA ILE A 50 -8.22 -7.68 5.70
C ILE A 50 -8.13 -8.54 6.96
N VAL A 51 -9.07 -8.32 7.88
CA VAL A 51 -9.28 -9.16 9.06
C VAL A 51 -10.48 -10.06 8.79
N ILE A 52 -10.26 -11.37 8.88
CA ILE A 52 -11.29 -12.39 8.82
C ILE A 52 -11.44 -12.94 10.24
N PRO A 53 -12.52 -12.60 10.96
CA PRO A 53 -12.71 -13.07 12.31
C PRO A 53 -12.82 -14.59 12.39
N LYS A 54 -12.41 -15.18 13.53
CA LYS A 54 -12.71 -16.57 13.80
C LYS A 54 -14.22 -16.84 13.71
N SER A 55 -14.57 -18.03 13.26
CA SER A 55 -15.93 -18.48 12.97
C SER A 55 -16.67 -17.68 11.88
N CYS A 56 -15.98 -16.81 11.14
CA CYS A 56 -16.53 -16.13 9.97
C CYS A 56 -16.38 -17.01 8.72
N ALA A 57 -17.52 -17.36 8.10
CA ALA A 57 -17.52 -17.97 6.78
C ALA A 57 -17.10 -16.93 5.75
N HIS A 58 -16.14 -17.26 4.90
CA HIS A 58 -15.67 -16.36 3.86
C HIS A 58 -15.29 -17.13 2.60
N GLY A 59 -15.47 -16.47 1.46
CA GLY A 59 -14.98 -16.87 0.15
C GLY A 59 -13.82 -16.00 -0.28
N PHE A 60 -12.88 -16.57 -1.03
CA PHE A 60 -11.82 -15.81 -1.65
C PHE A 60 -11.41 -16.36 -3.02
N ASN A 61 -10.92 -15.47 -3.89
CA ASN A 61 -10.19 -15.84 -5.11
C ASN A 61 -9.13 -14.79 -5.47
N ALA A 62 -8.05 -15.25 -6.12
CA ALA A 62 -6.98 -14.39 -6.60
C ALA A 62 -6.36 -14.96 -7.90
N GLU A 63 -5.61 -14.13 -8.61
CA GLU A 63 -4.77 -14.59 -9.72
C GLU A 63 -3.60 -15.45 -9.20
N GLU A 64 -3.16 -16.46 -9.96
CA GLU A 64 -2.08 -17.38 -9.57
C GLU A 64 -0.75 -16.66 -9.32
N SER A 65 -0.51 -15.54 -9.98
CA SER A 65 0.66 -14.70 -9.78
C SER A 65 0.59 -13.83 -8.53
N SER A 66 -0.49 -13.89 -7.76
CA SER A 66 -0.65 -13.09 -6.54
C SER A 66 0.01 -13.77 -5.35
N ARG A 67 0.64 -12.97 -4.49
CA ARG A 67 1.35 -13.43 -3.29
C ARG A 67 0.83 -12.71 -2.06
N PHE A 68 0.71 -13.44 -0.96
CA PHE A 68 0.12 -12.94 0.28
C PHE A 68 0.94 -13.39 1.49
N ILE A 69 1.09 -12.52 2.48
CA ILE A 69 1.29 -12.97 3.87
C ILE A 69 -0.08 -13.27 4.46
N VAL A 70 -0.19 -14.46 5.04
CA VAL A 70 -1.35 -14.89 5.81
C VAL A 70 -0.92 -15.09 7.25
N ALA A 71 -1.51 -14.31 8.14
CA ALA A 71 -1.28 -14.37 9.57
C ALA A 71 -2.48 -15.04 10.24
N ASP A 72 -2.28 -16.24 10.78
CA ASP A 72 -3.28 -16.93 11.58
C ASP A 72 -2.99 -16.58 13.05
N MET A 73 -3.91 -15.86 13.69
CA MET A 73 -3.71 -15.24 15.00
C MET A 73 -4.76 -15.72 16.00
N THR A 74 -4.34 -16.30 17.12
CA THR A 74 -5.27 -16.71 18.19
C THR A 74 -5.95 -15.53 18.87
N THR A 75 -5.25 -14.40 18.94
CA THR A 75 -5.73 -13.12 19.48
C THR A 75 -5.34 -11.97 18.56
N LEU A 76 -6.17 -10.93 18.53
CA LEU A 76 -5.88 -9.67 17.85
C LEU A 76 -5.82 -8.53 18.87
N PRO A 77 -5.10 -7.44 18.55
CA PRO A 77 -5.25 -6.19 19.27
C PRO A 77 -6.73 -5.80 19.40
N THR A 78 -7.14 -5.27 20.55
CA THR A 78 -8.55 -4.99 20.86
C THR A 78 -9.22 -4.09 19.81
N HIS A 79 -8.51 -3.08 19.32
CA HIS A 79 -9.01 -2.19 18.29
C HIS A 79 -9.21 -2.89 16.93
N LEU A 80 -8.57 -4.05 16.68
CA LEU A 80 -8.78 -4.90 15.51
C LEU A 80 -9.86 -5.97 15.70
N MET A 81 -10.43 -6.10 16.91
CA MET A 81 -11.53 -7.02 17.18
C MET A 81 -12.91 -6.44 16.88
N ASP A 82 -13.01 -5.11 16.72
CA ASP A 82 -14.26 -4.46 16.33
C ASP A 82 -14.62 -4.84 14.87
N ASN A 83 -15.87 -5.20 14.59
CA ASN A 83 -16.31 -5.60 13.25
C ASN A 83 -16.67 -4.41 12.34
N SER A 84 -16.55 -3.17 12.82
CA SER A 84 -16.89 -1.96 12.05
C SER A 84 -16.06 -1.76 10.77
N VAL A 85 -14.82 -2.27 10.74
CA VAL A 85 -13.90 -2.14 9.61
C VAL A 85 -13.16 -3.47 9.38
N ALA A 86 -13.61 -4.21 8.36
CA ALA A 86 -12.96 -5.45 7.93
C ALA A 86 -11.60 -5.23 7.24
N VAL A 87 -11.44 -4.12 6.51
CA VAL A 87 -10.25 -3.81 5.72
C VAL A 87 -9.67 -2.46 6.14
N PHE A 88 -8.37 -2.43 6.41
CA PHE A 88 -7.66 -1.21 6.80
C PHE A 88 -6.34 -1.06 6.02
N SER A 89 -5.92 0.20 5.83
CA SER A 89 -4.61 0.50 5.23
C SER A 89 -3.49 0.17 6.22
N ILE A 90 -2.44 -0.51 5.76
CA ILE A 90 -1.27 -0.79 6.61
C ILE A 90 -0.26 0.37 6.58
N SER A 91 0.40 0.61 7.72
CA SER A 91 1.46 1.62 7.82
C SER A 91 2.72 1.21 7.04
N PRO A 92 3.57 2.18 6.62
CA PRO A 92 4.83 1.87 5.94
C PRO A 92 5.74 0.91 6.74
N PRO A 93 5.89 1.03 8.08
CA PRO A 93 6.65 0.05 8.86
C PRO A 93 6.09 -1.37 8.78
N LEU A 94 4.76 -1.54 8.81
CA LEU A 94 4.14 -2.86 8.70
C LEU A 94 4.33 -3.43 7.29
N LEU A 95 4.23 -2.60 6.24
CA LEU A 95 4.52 -3.00 4.86
C LEU A 95 5.96 -3.47 4.69
N SER A 96 6.94 -2.71 5.16
CA SER A 96 8.36 -3.10 5.13
C SER A 96 8.61 -4.38 5.91
N PHE A 97 7.96 -4.54 7.06
CA PHE A 97 8.08 -5.74 7.87
C PHE A 97 7.53 -6.98 7.15
N ILE A 98 6.36 -6.91 6.52
CA ILE A 98 5.81 -8.08 5.81
C ILE A 98 6.62 -8.45 4.55
N GLN A 99 7.28 -7.48 3.91
CA GLN A 99 8.25 -7.75 2.83
C GLN A 99 9.50 -8.48 3.36
N PHE A 100 9.98 -8.10 4.54
CA PHE A 100 11.04 -8.85 5.22
C PHE A 100 10.59 -10.26 5.57
N VAL A 101 9.39 -10.42 6.14
CA VAL A 101 8.81 -11.74 6.48
C VAL A 101 8.69 -12.61 5.24
N GLU A 102 8.24 -12.07 4.11
CA GLU A 102 8.22 -12.78 2.82
C GLU A 102 9.60 -13.34 2.49
N LYS A 103 10.63 -12.48 2.54
CA LYS A 103 12.00 -12.91 2.24
C LYS A 103 12.48 -13.97 3.22
N GLN A 104 12.21 -13.84 4.51
CA GLN A 104 12.62 -14.84 5.51
C GLN A 104 11.93 -16.19 5.29
N LEU A 105 10.62 -16.19 5.04
CA LEU A 105 9.84 -17.40 4.81
C LEU A 105 10.21 -18.13 3.50
N GLU A 106 10.89 -17.47 2.55
CA GLU A 106 11.48 -18.12 1.36
C GLU A 106 12.75 -18.94 1.68
N TYR A 107 13.40 -18.73 2.83
CA TYR A 107 14.58 -19.47 3.28
C TYR A 107 14.25 -20.40 4.46
N GLN A 108 15.22 -21.22 4.90
CA GLN A 108 15.04 -22.05 6.10
C GLN A 108 14.89 -21.17 7.35
N VAL A 109 13.72 -21.26 8.00
CA VAL A 109 13.39 -20.47 9.18
C VAL A 109 13.62 -21.28 10.45
N ASN A 110 14.30 -20.68 11.42
CA ASN A 110 14.42 -21.17 12.79
C ASN A 110 13.15 -20.76 13.58
N ASP A 111 12.60 -21.67 14.38
CA ASP A 111 11.42 -21.43 15.23
C ASP A 111 11.52 -20.16 16.10
N GLU A 112 12.72 -19.80 16.58
CA GLU A 112 12.96 -18.57 17.35
C GLU A 112 12.75 -17.31 16.50
N ILE A 113 13.16 -17.36 15.22
CA ILE A 113 12.94 -16.28 14.27
C ILE A 113 11.45 -16.17 13.96
N GLU A 114 10.76 -17.30 13.74
CA GLU A 114 9.31 -17.29 13.52
C GLU A 114 8.56 -16.68 14.70
N ASN A 115 8.90 -17.09 15.93
CA ASN A 115 8.33 -16.51 17.15
C ASN A 115 8.56 -15.00 17.23
N SER A 116 9.78 -14.55 16.92
CA SER A 116 10.14 -13.13 16.93
C SER A 116 9.40 -12.34 15.86
N MET A 117 9.18 -12.93 14.68
CA MET A 117 8.39 -12.33 13.61
C MET A 117 6.92 -12.21 14.02
N VAL A 118 6.31 -13.26 14.57
CA VAL A 118 4.92 -13.21 15.05
C VAL A 118 4.74 -12.17 16.16
N ALA A 119 5.67 -12.12 17.12
CA ALA A 119 5.64 -11.13 18.19
C ALA A 119 5.77 -9.69 17.64
N THR A 120 6.72 -9.46 16.74
CA THR A 120 6.94 -8.15 16.11
C THR A 120 5.74 -7.72 15.27
N PHE A 121 5.17 -8.66 14.50
CA PHE A 121 3.94 -8.43 13.74
C PHE A 121 2.80 -7.97 14.64
N TYR A 122 2.59 -8.65 15.77
CA TYR A 122 1.56 -8.27 16.73
C TYR A 122 1.77 -6.84 17.27
N LEU A 123 3.00 -6.48 17.66
CA LEU A 123 3.32 -5.12 18.13
C LEU A 123 3.11 -4.05 17.05
N LEU A 124 3.36 -4.38 15.77
CA LEU A 124 3.09 -3.48 14.65
C LEU A 124 1.59 -3.36 14.37
N LEU A 125 0.82 -4.44 14.56
CA LEU A 125 -0.64 -4.41 14.51
C LEU A 125 -1.23 -3.52 15.60
N GLU A 126 -0.71 -3.56 16.83
CA GLU A 126 -1.15 -2.70 17.93
C GLU A 126 -1.03 -1.20 17.61
N GLN A 127 -0.05 -0.84 16.78
CA GLN A 127 0.20 0.54 16.36
C GLN A 127 -0.63 0.96 15.14
N GLN A 128 -1.35 0.03 14.49
CA GLN A 128 -2.15 0.38 13.31
C GLN A 128 -3.31 1.27 13.71
N LYS A 129 -3.47 2.35 12.96
CA LYS A 129 -4.72 3.12 13.00
C LYS A 129 -5.66 2.47 12.00
N ARG A 130 -6.85 2.08 12.44
CA ARG A 130 -7.94 1.72 11.53
C ARG A 130 -8.36 2.94 10.73
N SER A 131 -7.71 3.13 9.59
CA SER A 131 -8.14 4.05 8.55
C SER A 131 -8.82 3.23 7.47
N ARG A 132 -9.92 3.74 6.91
CA ARG A 132 -10.53 3.13 5.73
C ARG A 132 -9.46 2.95 4.66
N SER A 133 -9.43 1.77 4.05
CA SER A 133 -8.63 1.54 2.86
C SER A 133 -8.97 2.61 1.82
N VAL A 134 -7.92 3.19 1.23
CA VAL A 134 -8.06 4.06 0.07
C VAL A 134 -8.75 3.27 -1.04
N ASP A 135 -9.84 3.83 -1.59
CA ASP A 135 -10.57 3.26 -2.72
C ASP A 135 -9.59 2.73 -3.78
N LEU A 136 -9.73 1.47 -4.19
CA LEU A 136 -8.78 0.82 -5.09
C LEU A 136 -8.55 1.58 -6.38
N ARG A 137 -9.58 2.24 -6.92
CA ARG A 137 -9.45 3.06 -8.13
C ARG A 137 -8.51 4.24 -7.91
N ILE A 138 -8.49 4.77 -6.68
CA ILE A 138 -7.55 5.81 -6.27
C ILE A 138 -6.16 5.22 -6.04
N ARG A 139 -6.06 4.03 -5.44
CA ARG A 139 -4.77 3.33 -5.25
C ARG A 139 -4.09 3.00 -6.58
N ASP A 140 -4.83 2.43 -7.53
CA ASP A 140 -4.32 2.13 -8.87
C ASP A 140 -3.82 3.41 -9.56
N VAL A 141 -4.55 4.51 -9.39
CA VAL A 141 -4.09 5.83 -9.86
C VAL A 141 -2.82 6.29 -9.14
N GLN A 142 -2.65 6.03 -7.84
CA GLN A 142 -1.41 6.38 -7.13
C GLN A 142 -0.21 5.60 -7.69
N VAL A 143 -0.39 4.32 -8.04
CA VAL A 143 0.64 3.51 -8.71
C VAL A 143 0.99 4.10 -10.07
N VAL A 144 -0.01 4.38 -10.91
CA VAL A 144 0.18 5.03 -12.22
C VAL A 144 0.93 6.36 -12.08
N ILE A 145 0.55 7.19 -11.11
CA ILE A 145 1.23 8.46 -10.85
C ILE A 145 2.70 8.22 -10.48
N ALA A 146 2.99 7.28 -9.58
CA ALA A 146 4.34 7.02 -9.10
C ALA A 146 5.27 6.50 -10.21
N GLU A 147 4.77 5.63 -11.09
CA GLU A 147 5.52 5.06 -12.21
C GLU A 147 5.77 6.07 -13.34
N GLN A 148 4.88 7.04 -13.53
CA GLN A 148 4.86 7.95 -14.69
C GLN A 148 5.09 9.42 -14.31
N LEU A 149 5.82 9.70 -13.22
CA LEU A 149 6.04 11.07 -12.75
C LEU A 149 6.77 11.97 -13.77
N ASP A 150 7.57 11.38 -14.66
CA ASP A 150 8.30 12.01 -15.77
C ASP A 150 7.38 12.41 -16.93
N GLN A 151 6.16 11.87 -17.00
CA GLN A 151 5.22 12.11 -18.10
C GLN A 151 4.15 13.16 -17.77
N PRO A 152 3.45 13.71 -18.79
CA PRO A 152 2.28 14.57 -18.59
C PRO A 152 1.10 13.81 -17.98
N LEU A 153 0.86 13.98 -16.68
CA LEU A 153 -0.27 13.38 -15.97
C LEU A 153 -1.50 14.30 -16.01
N THR A 154 -2.42 14.02 -16.94
CA THR A 154 -3.68 14.77 -17.07
C THR A 154 -4.79 14.21 -16.19
N ILE A 155 -5.75 15.04 -15.78
CA ILE A 155 -6.92 14.56 -15.04
C ILE A 155 -7.73 13.55 -15.86
N ALA A 156 -7.85 13.77 -17.18
CA ALA A 156 -8.63 12.89 -18.04
C ALA A 156 -8.02 11.47 -18.09
N SER A 157 -6.70 11.36 -18.26
CA SER A 157 -6.01 10.07 -18.28
C SER A 157 -6.10 9.35 -16.93
N LEU A 158 -5.91 10.05 -15.82
CA LEU A 158 -6.02 9.46 -14.49
C LEU A 158 -7.45 9.05 -14.13
N ALA A 159 -8.45 9.84 -14.55
CA ALA A 159 -9.85 9.50 -14.36
C ALA A 159 -10.25 8.26 -15.18
N ASN A 160 -9.74 8.14 -16.41
CA ASN A 160 -9.93 6.95 -17.25
C ASN A 160 -9.28 5.72 -16.61
N ALA A 161 -8.07 5.83 -16.05
CA ALA A 161 -7.42 4.73 -15.33
C ALA A 161 -8.26 4.26 -14.12
N ALA A 162 -8.94 5.20 -13.44
CA ALA A 162 -9.88 4.89 -12.36
C ALA A 162 -11.28 4.45 -12.82
N CYS A 163 -11.56 4.38 -14.13
CA CYS A 163 -12.90 4.14 -14.69
C CYS A 163 -13.96 5.11 -14.16
N LEU A 164 -13.61 6.39 -14.03
CA LEU A 164 -14.46 7.45 -13.49
C LEU A 164 -14.53 8.65 -14.43
N SER A 165 -15.63 9.42 -14.35
CA SER A 165 -15.64 10.75 -14.96
C SER A 165 -14.63 11.68 -14.25
N PRO A 166 -14.08 12.70 -14.94
CA PRO A 166 -13.15 13.66 -14.33
C PRO A 166 -13.67 14.31 -13.04
N THR A 167 -14.98 14.59 -12.97
CA THR A 167 -15.62 15.21 -11.80
C THR A 167 -15.69 14.25 -10.63
N GLN A 168 -16.14 13.00 -10.86
CA GLN A 168 -16.19 11.96 -9.83
C GLN A 168 -14.80 11.63 -9.31
N PHE A 169 -13.83 11.51 -10.21
CA PHE A 169 -12.44 11.24 -9.88
C PHE A 169 -11.85 12.32 -8.96
N LYS A 170 -11.95 13.60 -9.31
CA LYS A 170 -11.43 14.69 -8.46
C LYS A 170 -12.06 14.67 -7.06
N LYS A 171 -13.37 14.43 -6.98
CA LYS A 171 -14.11 14.38 -5.71
C LYS A 171 -13.60 13.20 -4.86
N LEU A 172 -13.63 12.00 -5.42
CA LEU A 172 -13.20 10.78 -4.72
C LEU A 172 -11.72 10.86 -4.30
N PHE A 173 -10.83 11.30 -5.20
CA PHE A 173 -9.41 11.44 -4.90
C PHE A 173 -9.15 12.39 -3.73
N LYS A 174 -9.82 13.56 -3.71
CA LYS A 174 -9.69 14.52 -2.61
C LYS A 174 -10.30 14.01 -1.31
N GLU A 175 -11.42 13.28 -1.38
CA GLU A 175 -12.04 12.66 -0.21
C GLU A 175 -11.13 11.60 0.43
N GLN A 176 -10.47 10.78 -0.40
CA GLN A 176 -9.59 9.70 0.04
C GLN A 176 -8.23 10.21 0.51
N LEU A 177 -7.53 11.03 -0.29
CA LEU A 177 -6.15 11.46 0.00
C LEU A 177 -6.05 12.83 0.68
N LYS A 178 -7.19 13.50 0.92
CA LYS A 178 -7.27 14.84 1.55
C LYS A 178 -6.51 15.95 0.83
N VAL A 179 -6.01 15.69 -0.38
CA VAL A 179 -5.30 16.64 -1.25
C VAL A 179 -5.86 16.58 -2.67
N SER A 180 -5.71 17.66 -3.44
CA SER A 180 -6.05 17.64 -4.85
C SER A 180 -5.06 16.80 -5.66
N VAL A 181 -5.50 16.25 -6.79
CA VAL A 181 -4.67 15.44 -7.69
C VAL A 181 -3.38 16.18 -8.10
N HIS A 182 -3.48 17.44 -8.52
CA HIS A 182 -2.30 18.24 -8.89
C HIS A 182 -1.34 18.46 -7.72
N LYS A 183 -1.86 18.69 -6.52
CA LYS A 183 -1.01 18.83 -5.32
C LYS A 183 -0.32 17.51 -5.00
N TYR A 184 -1.02 16.39 -5.10
CA TYR A 184 -0.46 15.06 -4.90
C TYR A 184 0.68 14.76 -5.88
N ILE A 185 0.46 14.96 -7.18
CA ILE A 185 1.51 14.78 -8.22
C ILE A 185 2.73 15.65 -7.90
N THR A 186 2.50 16.92 -7.52
CA THR A 186 3.59 17.83 -7.15
C THR A 186 4.39 17.29 -5.96
N LEU A 187 3.72 16.82 -4.91
CA LEU A 187 4.37 16.21 -3.74
C LEU A 187 5.21 15.00 -4.15
N GLN A 188 4.65 14.08 -4.93
CA GLN A 188 5.37 12.89 -5.40
C GLN A 188 6.60 13.25 -6.25
N ARG A 189 6.50 14.26 -7.13
CA ARG A 189 7.64 14.76 -7.91
C ARG A 189 8.73 15.36 -7.02
N MET A 190 8.37 16.12 -5.99
CA MET A 190 9.34 16.73 -5.07
C MET A 190 10.05 15.69 -4.22
N GLU A 191 9.33 14.70 -3.70
CA GLU A 191 9.94 13.60 -2.93
C GLU A 191 10.87 12.74 -3.80
N LYS A 192 10.49 12.42 -5.04
CA LYS A 192 11.37 11.72 -5.99
C LYS A 192 12.61 12.56 -6.33
N ALA A 193 12.45 13.87 -6.52
CA ALA A 193 13.57 14.77 -6.79
C ALA A 193 14.54 14.82 -5.60
N LYS A 194 14.03 14.90 -4.38
CA LYS A 194 14.82 14.83 -3.14
C LYS A 194 15.63 13.53 -3.09
N ALA A 195 14.98 12.39 -3.30
CA ALA A 195 15.66 11.09 -3.31
C ALA A 195 16.79 11.03 -4.36
N LEU A 196 16.56 11.55 -5.58
CA LEU A 196 17.59 11.62 -6.61
C LEU A 196 18.74 12.55 -6.23
N LEU A 197 18.46 13.72 -5.64
CA LEU A 197 19.50 14.65 -5.19
C LEU A 197 20.33 14.09 -4.03
N THR A 198 19.75 13.25 -3.16
CA THR A 198 20.46 12.65 -2.02
C THR A 198 21.28 11.42 -2.40
N HIS A 199 20.82 10.64 -3.39
CA HIS A 199 21.36 9.30 -3.64
C HIS A 199 22.04 9.14 -5.00
N THR A 200 22.18 10.21 -5.77
CA THR A 200 22.81 10.17 -7.10
C THR A 200 23.60 11.44 -7.39
N ASP A 201 24.62 11.33 -8.25
CA ASP A 201 25.39 12.49 -8.76
C ASP A 201 24.80 13.08 -10.05
N LEU A 202 23.48 12.90 -10.27
CA LEU A 202 22.86 13.36 -11.50
C LEU A 202 22.81 14.89 -11.55
N PRO A 203 23.06 15.50 -12.73
CA PRO A 203 22.86 16.94 -12.90
C PRO A 203 21.42 17.35 -12.57
N VAL A 204 21.26 18.49 -11.88
CA VAL A 204 19.93 19.01 -11.45
C VAL A 204 18.95 19.12 -12.62
N GLN A 205 19.42 19.45 -13.82
CA GLN A 205 18.59 19.49 -15.03
C GLN A 205 18.00 18.12 -15.37
N LEU A 206 18.81 17.06 -15.34
CA LEU A 206 18.34 15.71 -15.61
C LEU A 206 17.38 15.21 -14.52
N ILE A 207 17.58 15.63 -13.27
CA ILE A 207 16.65 15.34 -12.18
C ILE A 207 15.29 16.00 -12.45
N ALA A 208 15.28 17.28 -12.86
CA ALA A 208 14.06 18.00 -13.22
C ALA A 208 13.28 17.26 -14.32
N GLU A 209 13.97 16.82 -15.38
CA GLU A 209 13.36 16.05 -16.47
C GLU A 209 12.80 14.70 -15.97
N ARG A 210 13.54 13.96 -15.15
CA ARG A 210 13.10 12.67 -14.57
C ARG A 210 11.93 12.75 -13.59
N VAL A 211 11.62 13.95 -13.10
CA VAL A 211 10.43 14.22 -12.28
C VAL A 211 9.38 15.04 -13.05
N GLY A 212 9.50 15.13 -14.37
CA GLY A 212 8.46 15.66 -15.26
C GLY A 212 8.39 17.19 -15.33
N TYR A 213 9.53 17.86 -15.15
CA TYR A 213 9.70 19.30 -15.40
C TYR A 213 10.60 19.51 -16.60
N SER A 214 10.05 20.14 -17.65
CA SER A 214 10.81 20.57 -18.83
C SER A 214 11.57 21.88 -18.60
N ASP A 215 11.16 22.68 -17.60
CA ASP A 215 11.77 23.95 -17.26
C ASP A 215 12.47 23.88 -15.89
N LEU A 216 13.79 24.07 -15.90
CA LEU A 216 14.64 24.00 -14.71
C LEU A 216 14.31 25.09 -13.68
N SER A 217 13.89 26.28 -14.13
CA SER A 217 13.57 27.39 -13.24
C SER A 217 12.27 27.12 -12.48
N ALA A 218 11.26 26.57 -13.16
CA ALA A 218 9.99 26.15 -12.59
C ALA A 218 10.18 25.01 -11.59
N PHE A 219 11.03 24.03 -11.91
CA PHE A 219 11.44 22.98 -10.98
C PHE A 219 12.11 23.57 -9.74
N SER A 220 13.16 24.38 -9.93
CA SER A 220 13.94 24.94 -8.83
C SER A 220 13.08 25.78 -7.89
N ARG A 221 12.21 26.65 -8.44
CA ARG A 221 11.26 27.44 -7.65
C ARG A 221 10.31 26.55 -6.85
N ARG A 222 9.80 25.47 -7.45
CA ARG A 222 8.88 24.56 -6.77
C ARG A 222 9.59 23.80 -5.65
N PHE A 223 10.81 23.32 -5.90
CA PHE A 223 11.63 22.62 -4.94
C PHE A 223 11.97 23.50 -3.75
N SER A 224 12.43 24.73 -3.99
CA SER A 224 12.72 25.70 -2.92
C SER A 224 11.50 26.06 -2.09
N MET A 225 10.33 26.23 -2.72
CA MET A 225 9.10 26.47 -1.98
C MET A 225 8.67 25.27 -1.14
N HIS A 226 9.05 24.05 -1.54
CA HIS A 226 8.67 22.83 -0.83
C HIS A 226 9.61 22.47 0.32
N PHE A 227 10.93 22.60 0.12
CA PHE A 227 11.96 22.19 1.07
C PHE A 227 12.72 23.34 1.74
N GLY A 228 12.46 24.59 1.35
CA GLY A 228 13.09 25.78 1.94
C GLY A 228 14.50 26.09 1.43
N MET A 229 15.07 25.28 0.54
CA MET A 229 16.40 25.47 -0.06
C MET A 229 16.41 25.09 -1.54
N SER A 230 17.35 25.60 -2.32
CA SER A 230 17.44 25.27 -3.75
C SER A 230 17.92 23.83 -3.99
N PRO A 231 17.59 23.21 -5.14
CA PRO A 231 18.09 21.89 -5.48
C PRO A 231 19.63 21.78 -5.44
N ARG A 232 20.34 22.84 -5.84
CA ARG A 232 21.80 22.89 -5.83
C ARG A 232 22.40 22.98 -4.42
N GLU A 233 21.73 23.66 -3.51
CA GLU A 233 22.13 23.68 -2.10
C GLU A 233 21.86 22.33 -1.44
N PHE A 234 20.79 21.66 -1.84
CA PHE A 234 20.41 20.35 -1.32
C PHE A 234 21.33 19.21 -1.79
N SER A 235 21.90 19.31 -2.99
CA SER A 235 22.82 18.29 -3.55
C SER A 235 24.28 18.44 -3.10
N ARG A 236 24.59 19.38 -2.21
CA ARG A 236 25.93 19.60 -1.65
C ARG A 236 26.03 18.93 -0.28
#